data_AF-A0A936T1D5-F1
#
_entry.id   AF-A0A936T1D5-F1
#
_cell.length_a   1.000
_cell.length_b   1.000
_cell.length_c   1.000
_cell.angle_alpha   90.00
_cell.angle_beta   90.00
_cell.angle_gamma   90.00
#
_symmetry.space_group_name_H-M   'P 1'
#
loop_
_entity.id
_entity.type
_entity.pdbx_description
1 polymer ?
#
loop_
_entity_poly.entity_id
_entity_poly.type
_entity_poly.pdbx_seq_one_letter_code
_entity_poly.pdbx_strand_id
1 'polypeptide(L)'
;MVALEKLSRGASGLRHLRWAREIYATLAAHVEQSDLASDRKTALKKELVRLDKQIQNLSAAVKPYRDFLERERVKYRGAIRAAHLVDDTVRTSATDTVAAQYEQILRAETAFQREALPKQRALKANLEVAIAETRAHLEEMDIRVAGITSEKFLTSIYPPLVVDRSRVADDPDDDDDASGYECEGLTP
;
A
#
# COMPACT_ATOMS: atom_id res chain seq x y z
N MET A 1 -14.23 8.34 25.63
CA MET A 1 -13.36 7.59 24.71
C MET A 1 -12.48 8.58 24.01
N VAL A 2 -11.19 8.59 24.32
CA VAL A 2 -10.20 9.32 23.52
C VAL A 2 -10.15 8.69 22.13
N ALA A 3 -10.19 9.51 21.08
CA ALA A 3 -10.00 9.03 19.72
C ALA A 3 -8.55 8.56 19.57
N LEU A 4 -8.35 7.27 19.30
CA LEU A 4 -7.03 6.71 19.04
C LEU A 4 -6.55 7.23 17.68
N GLU A 5 -5.34 7.78 17.66
CA GLU A 5 -4.70 8.20 16.43
C GLU A 5 -4.38 6.94 15.59
N LYS A 6 -4.88 6.90 14.36
CA LYS A 6 -4.73 5.75 13.44
C LYS A 6 -4.18 6.22 12.13
N LEU A 7 -3.39 5.35 11.49
CA LEU A 7 -2.85 5.60 10.17
C LEU A 7 -3.96 6.03 9.20
N SER A 8 -3.62 6.86 8.23
CA SER A 8 -4.51 7.41 7.22
C SER A 8 -4.99 6.29 6.32
N ARG A 9 -6.24 6.39 5.86
CA ARG A 9 -6.80 5.45 4.88
C ARG A 9 -6.02 5.45 3.57
N GLY A 10 -5.43 6.59 3.21
CA GLY A 10 -4.62 6.76 2.00
C GLY A 10 -3.15 6.37 2.16
N ALA A 11 -2.72 5.94 3.33
CA ALA A 11 -1.35 5.45 3.50
C ALA A 11 -1.15 4.14 2.73
N SER A 12 0.06 3.94 2.21
CA SER A 12 0.35 2.77 1.38
C SER A 12 0.17 1.44 2.10
N GLY A 13 -0.09 0.36 1.33
CA GLY A 13 -0.27 -0.98 1.89
C GLY A 13 0.93 -1.47 2.71
N LEU A 14 2.15 -1.10 2.29
CA LEU A 14 3.37 -1.42 3.05
C LEU A 14 3.42 -0.68 4.40
N ARG A 15 2.94 0.56 4.46
CA ARG A 15 2.84 1.31 5.73
C ARG A 15 1.80 0.71 6.66
N HIS A 16 0.62 0.37 6.14
CA HIS A 16 -0.38 -0.38 6.91
C HIS A 16 0.17 -1.70 7.46
N LEU A 17 0.95 -2.43 6.67
CA LEU A 17 1.56 -3.69 7.10
C LEU A 17 2.61 -3.50 8.21
N ARG A 18 3.46 -2.49 8.10
CA ARG A 18 4.44 -2.14 9.15
C ARG A 18 3.73 -1.72 10.44
N TRP A 19 2.73 -0.85 10.31
CA TRP A 19 1.92 -0.36 11.43
C TRP A 19 1.22 -1.50 12.19
N ALA A 20 0.56 -2.41 11.48
CA ALA A 20 -0.09 -3.57 12.09
C ALA A 20 0.90 -4.49 12.81
N ARG A 21 2.12 -4.66 12.27
CA ARG A 21 3.20 -5.44 12.92
C ARG A 21 3.74 -4.76 14.18
N GLU A 22 3.85 -3.44 14.18
CA GLU A 22 4.25 -2.68 15.38
C GLU A 22 3.18 -2.77 16.48
N ILE A 23 1.90 -2.65 16.12
CA ILE A 23 0.77 -2.88 17.02
C ILE A 23 0.83 -4.29 17.62
N TYR A 24 1.04 -5.31 16.79
CA TYR A 24 1.19 -6.70 17.25
C TYR A 24 2.36 -6.84 18.23
N ALA A 25 3.54 -6.34 17.86
CA ALA A 25 4.73 -6.46 18.69
C ALA A 25 4.56 -5.75 20.04
N THR A 26 3.91 -4.59 20.04
CA THR A 26 3.63 -3.82 21.25
C THR A 26 2.62 -4.53 22.14
N LEU A 27 1.54 -5.07 21.57
CA LEU A 27 0.58 -5.88 22.31
C LEU A 27 1.24 -7.15 22.88
N ALA A 28 2.11 -7.81 22.13
CA ALA A 28 2.84 -9.00 22.59
C ALA A 28 3.74 -8.68 23.77
N ALA A 29 4.51 -7.58 23.69
CA ALA A 29 5.35 -7.10 24.78
C ALA A 29 4.52 -6.79 26.05
N HIS A 30 3.37 -6.14 25.89
CA HIS A 30 2.46 -5.90 27.00
C HIS A 30 1.91 -7.19 27.64
N VAL A 31 1.55 -8.19 26.84
CA VAL A 31 1.07 -9.48 27.36
C VAL A 31 2.16 -10.19 28.17
N GLU A 32 3.41 -10.14 27.68
CA GLU A 32 4.56 -10.76 28.34
C GLU A 32 4.92 -10.06 29.65
N GLN A 33 4.95 -8.73 29.66
CA GLN A 33 5.43 -7.92 30.78
C GLN A 33 4.35 -7.54 31.81
N SER A 34 3.06 -7.73 31.49
CA SER A 34 1.98 -7.29 32.39
C SER A 34 1.79 -8.18 33.61
N ASP A 35 1.34 -7.59 34.72
CA ASP A 35 0.86 -8.32 35.91
C ASP A 35 -0.64 -8.64 35.83
N LEU A 36 -1.20 -8.67 34.61
CA LEU A 36 -2.62 -8.98 34.41
C LEU A 36 -2.95 -10.40 34.88
N ALA A 37 -4.17 -10.57 35.38
CA ALA A 37 -4.73 -11.87 35.72
C ALA A 37 -4.73 -12.83 34.50
N SER A 38 -4.65 -14.13 34.79
CA SER A 38 -4.45 -15.18 33.78
C SER A 38 -5.53 -15.21 32.70
N ASP A 39 -6.78 -14.94 33.08
CA ASP A 39 -7.94 -14.83 32.18
C ASP A 39 -7.78 -13.67 31.19
N ARG A 40 -7.37 -12.49 31.67
CA ARG A 40 -7.12 -11.31 30.82
C ARG A 40 -5.93 -11.52 29.89
N LYS A 41 -4.83 -12.10 30.39
CA LYS A 41 -3.69 -12.48 29.54
C LYS A 41 -4.10 -13.46 28.44
N THR A 42 -4.94 -14.44 28.77
CA THR A 42 -5.46 -15.41 27.80
C THR A 42 -6.32 -14.73 26.74
N ALA A 43 -7.16 -13.77 27.12
CA ALA A 43 -7.95 -12.98 26.18
C ALA A 43 -7.06 -12.15 25.23
N LEU A 44 -6.03 -11.48 25.74
CA LEU A 44 -5.09 -10.73 24.89
C LEU A 44 -4.28 -11.64 23.96
N LYS A 45 -3.89 -12.84 24.40
CA LYS A 45 -3.26 -13.83 23.51
C LYS A 45 -4.17 -14.26 22.36
N LYS A 46 -5.50 -14.32 22.57
CA LYS A 46 -6.46 -14.55 21.48
C LYS A 46 -6.49 -13.39 20.49
N GLU A 47 -6.39 -12.14 20.96
CA GLU A 47 -6.27 -10.98 20.05
C GLU A 47 -4.97 -11.05 19.23
N LEU A 48 -3.83 -11.44 19.82
CA LEU A 48 -2.58 -11.64 19.07
C LEU A 48 -2.75 -12.64 17.92
N VAL A 49 -3.41 -13.78 18.16
CA VAL A 49 -3.67 -14.78 17.11
C VAL A 49 -4.55 -14.21 15.99
N ARG A 50 -5.57 -13.43 16.34
CA ARG A 50 -6.45 -12.80 15.34
C ARG A 50 -5.71 -11.74 14.52
N LEU A 51 -4.93 -10.89 15.19
CA LEU A 51 -4.16 -9.83 14.55
C LEU A 51 -3.07 -10.41 13.64
N ASP A 52 -2.38 -11.48 14.06
CA ASP A 52 -1.40 -12.16 13.20
C ASP A 52 -2.06 -12.68 11.90
N LYS A 53 -3.22 -13.35 12.01
CA LYS A 53 -3.98 -13.77 10.83
C LYS A 53 -4.29 -12.60 9.90
N GLN A 54 -4.70 -11.46 10.46
CA GLN A 54 -4.99 -10.27 9.66
C GLN A 54 -3.74 -9.67 9.02
N ILE A 55 -2.60 -9.67 9.72
CA ILE A 55 -1.29 -9.27 9.18
C ILE A 55 -0.89 -10.17 8.01
N GLN A 56 -1.12 -11.48 8.10
CA GLN A 56 -0.84 -12.41 7.00
C GLN A 56 -1.72 -12.12 5.78
N ASN A 57 -3.02 -11.86 5.98
CA ASN A 57 -3.93 -11.47 4.90
C ASN A 57 -3.48 -10.18 4.20
N LEU A 58 -3.15 -9.14 4.97
CA LEU A 58 -2.63 -7.89 4.42
C LEU A 58 -1.30 -8.11 3.69
N SER A 59 -0.39 -8.89 4.27
CA SER A 59 0.89 -9.22 3.63
C SER A 59 0.70 -9.96 2.30
N ALA A 60 -0.29 -10.85 2.22
CA ALA A 60 -0.64 -11.58 1.00
C ALA A 60 -1.22 -10.69 -0.10
N ALA A 61 -1.85 -9.56 0.24
CA ALA A 61 -2.30 -8.55 -0.72
C ALA A 61 -1.20 -7.56 -1.12
N VAL A 62 -0.36 -7.14 -0.16
CA VAL A 62 0.75 -6.20 -0.38
C VAL A 62 1.79 -6.77 -1.34
N LYS A 63 2.19 -8.03 -1.14
CA LYS A 63 3.30 -8.63 -1.91
C LYS A 63 3.01 -8.65 -3.43
N PRO A 64 1.89 -9.18 -3.93
CA PRO A 64 1.58 -9.20 -5.36
C PRO A 64 1.51 -7.80 -5.98
N TYR A 65 0.89 -6.83 -5.29
CA TYR A 65 0.81 -5.46 -5.81
C TYR A 65 2.20 -4.82 -5.89
N ARG A 66 3.02 -4.94 -4.85
CA ARG A 66 4.41 -4.48 -4.85
C ARG A 66 5.24 -5.15 -5.95
N ASP A 67 5.17 -6.49 -6.06
CA ASP A 67 5.92 -7.25 -7.07
C ASP A 67 5.52 -6.81 -8.49
N PHE A 68 4.23 -6.54 -8.72
CA PHE A 68 3.75 -5.98 -9.98
C PHE A 68 4.34 -4.60 -10.26
N LEU A 69 4.29 -3.68 -9.29
CA LEU A 69 4.84 -2.33 -9.45
C LEU A 69 6.35 -2.36 -9.72
N GLU A 70 7.11 -3.16 -8.99
CA GLU A 70 8.57 -3.20 -9.08
C GLU A 70 9.09 -3.97 -10.31
N ARG A 71 8.35 -4.96 -10.80
CA ARG A 71 8.84 -5.86 -11.86
C ARG A 71 8.11 -5.75 -13.17
N GLU A 72 6.78 -5.68 -13.14
CA GLU A 72 5.97 -5.71 -14.35
C GLU A 72 5.75 -4.29 -14.87
N ARG A 73 5.25 -3.37 -14.03
CA ARG A 73 5.02 -1.98 -14.41
C ARG A 73 6.30 -1.30 -14.90
N VAL A 74 7.44 -1.57 -14.27
CA VAL A 74 8.75 -1.03 -14.70
C VAL A 74 9.10 -1.44 -16.14
N LYS A 75 8.75 -2.66 -16.59
CA LYS A 75 9.02 -3.12 -17.97
C LYS A 75 8.21 -2.30 -18.98
N TYR A 76 6.92 -2.12 -18.74
CA TYR A 76 6.07 -1.31 -19.62
C TYR A 76 6.51 0.16 -19.65
N ARG A 77 6.83 0.74 -18.49
CA ARG A 77 7.40 2.10 -18.42
C ARG A 77 8.73 2.20 -19.19
N GLY A 78 9.58 1.17 -19.11
CA GLY A 78 10.81 1.08 -19.89
C GLY A 78 10.56 1.04 -21.40
N ALA A 79 9.60 0.24 -21.85
CA ALA A 79 9.22 0.16 -23.26
C ALA A 79 8.67 1.49 -23.80
N ILE A 80 7.80 2.16 -23.03
CA ILE A 80 7.28 3.49 -23.39
C ILE A 80 8.42 4.51 -23.47
N ARG A 81 9.33 4.55 -22.47
CA ARG A 81 10.51 5.44 -22.50
C ARG A 81 11.41 5.16 -23.70
N ALA A 82 11.63 3.89 -24.06
CA ALA A 82 12.43 3.52 -25.22
C ALA A 82 11.75 3.95 -26.53
N ALA A 83 10.43 3.83 -26.64
CA ALA A 83 9.68 4.30 -27.81
C ALA A 83 9.71 5.83 -27.96
N HIS A 84 9.84 6.57 -26.86
CA HIS A 84 10.06 8.02 -26.86
C HIS A 84 11.50 8.43 -27.17
N LEU A 85 12.48 7.51 -27.14
CA LEU A 85 13.86 7.86 -27.46
C LEU A 85 13.95 8.20 -28.96
N VAL A 86 14.04 9.49 -29.26
CA VAL A 86 14.35 10.00 -30.59
C VAL A 86 15.85 9.81 -30.80
N ASP A 87 16.24 8.96 -31.75
CA ASP A 87 17.64 8.84 -32.13
C ASP A 87 17.99 9.98 -33.10
N ASP A 88 18.62 11.03 -32.59
CA ASP A 88 19.09 12.18 -33.38
C ASP A 88 20.09 11.76 -34.47
N THR A 89 20.66 10.55 -34.39
CA THR A 89 21.63 9.99 -35.34
C THR A 89 21.02 9.30 -36.58
N VAL A 90 19.70 9.07 -36.64
CA VAL A 90 19.04 8.30 -37.73
C VAL A 90 18.04 9.17 -38.53
N ARG A 91 18.39 10.43 -38.79
CA ARG A 91 17.61 11.31 -39.69
C ARG A 91 17.91 11.04 -41.16
N THR A 92 17.36 9.95 -41.72
CA THR A 92 17.47 9.65 -43.16
C THR A 92 16.18 9.79 -43.98
N SER A 93 15.01 9.96 -43.36
CA SER A 93 13.85 10.68 -43.93
C SER A 93 12.90 11.00 -42.78
N ALA A 94 12.51 12.28 -42.62
CA ALA A 94 11.81 12.74 -41.42
C ALA A 94 10.38 12.18 -41.27
N THR A 95 9.75 11.73 -42.36
CA THR A 95 8.32 11.36 -42.36
C THR A 95 8.08 9.88 -42.01
N ASP A 96 8.85 8.96 -42.60
CA ASP A 96 8.68 7.52 -42.36
C ASP A 96 9.18 7.10 -40.97
N THR A 97 10.18 7.81 -40.45
CA THR A 97 10.73 7.60 -39.09
C THR A 97 9.76 8.07 -37.99
N VAL A 98 9.05 9.18 -38.21
CA VAL A 98 8.00 9.66 -37.29
C VAL A 98 6.81 8.71 -37.26
N ALA A 99 6.38 8.19 -38.42
CA ALA A 99 5.31 7.21 -38.48
C ALA A 99 5.67 5.90 -37.74
N ALA A 100 6.88 5.39 -37.95
CA ALA A 100 7.38 4.20 -37.26
C ALA A 100 7.51 4.40 -35.74
N GLN A 101 7.97 5.58 -35.31
CA GLN A 101 8.07 5.92 -33.88
C GLN A 101 6.69 6.03 -33.22
N TYR A 102 5.75 6.71 -33.88
CA TYR A 102 4.38 6.83 -33.40
C TYR A 102 3.73 5.44 -33.26
N GLU A 103 3.97 4.54 -34.22
CA GLU A 103 3.50 3.17 -34.14
C GLU A 103 4.12 2.40 -32.96
N GLN A 104 5.42 2.59 -32.68
CA GLN A 104 6.08 1.97 -31.53
C GLN A 104 5.53 2.48 -30.19
N ILE A 105 5.29 3.79 -30.06
CA ILE A 105 4.67 4.40 -28.87
C ILE A 105 3.27 3.81 -28.67
N LEU A 106 2.43 3.86 -29.71
CA LEU A 106 1.08 3.32 -29.66
C LEU A 106 1.06 1.83 -29.28
N ARG A 107 1.98 1.02 -29.80
CA ARG A 107 2.10 -0.40 -29.45
C ARG A 107 2.47 -0.57 -27.97
N ALA A 108 3.44 0.19 -27.47
CA ALA A 108 3.87 0.11 -26.07
C ALA A 108 2.76 0.56 -25.10
N GLU A 109 2.06 1.65 -25.42
CA GLU A 109 0.92 2.15 -24.66
C GLU A 109 -0.26 1.17 -24.70
N THR A 110 -0.57 0.62 -25.87
CA THR A 110 -1.64 -0.38 -26.03
C THR A 110 -1.33 -1.64 -25.21
N ALA A 111 -0.07 -2.11 -25.19
CA ALA A 111 0.35 -3.23 -24.37
C ALA A 111 0.17 -2.91 -22.88
N PHE A 112 0.58 -1.71 -22.42
CA PHE A 112 0.35 -1.29 -21.04
C PHE A 112 -1.15 -1.25 -20.69
N GLN A 113 -1.98 -0.64 -21.53
CA GLN A 113 -3.41 -0.50 -21.31
C GLN A 113 -4.16 -1.85 -21.30
N ARG A 114 -3.77 -2.78 -22.17
CA ARG A 114 -4.46 -4.07 -22.32
C ARG A 114 -3.98 -5.14 -21.34
N GLU A 115 -2.71 -5.11 -20.96
CA GLU A 115 -2.09 -6.18 -20.16
C GLU A 115 -1.82 -5.74 -18.73
N ALA A 116 -1.14 -4.61 -18.54
CA ALA A 116 -0.68 -4.17 -17.23
C ALA A 116 -1.79 -3.52 -16.41
N LEU A 117 -2.56 -2.61 -17.03
CA LEU A 117 -3.54 -1.78 -16.32
C LEU A 117 -4.68 -2.59 -15.68
N PRO A 118 -5.28 -3.61 -16.34
CA PRO A 118 -6.31 -4.43 -15.70
C PRO A 118 -5.75 -5.20 -14.49
N LYS A 119 -4.53 -5.71 -14.60
CA LYS A 119 -3.84 -6.43 -13.52
C LYS A 119 -3.52 -5.49 -12.36
N GLN A 120 -3.01 -4.29 -12.64
CA GLN A 120 -2.77 -3.25 -11.64
C GLN A 120 -4.04 -2.92 -10.86
N ARG A 121 -5.15 -2.66 -11.56
CA ARG A 121 -6.44 -2.33 -10.95
C ARG A 121 -6.96 -3.45 -10.07
N ALA A 122 -6.89 -4.70 -10.53
CA ALA A 122 -7.33 -5.85 -9.76
C ALA A 122 -6.48 -6.03 -8.48
N LEU A 123 -5.16 -5.89 -8.59
CA LEU A 123 -4.25 -5.99 -7.44
C LEU A 123 -4.43 -4.83 -6.46
N LYS A 124 -4.62 -3.60 -6.95
CA LYS A 124 -4.89 -2.42 -6.11
C LYS A 124 -6.22 -2.55 -5.37
N ALA A 125 -7.30 -2.95 -6.06
CA ALA A 125 -8.60 -3.20 -5.43
C ALA A 125 -8.52 -4.27 -4.33
N ASN A 126 -7.79 -5.37 -4.58
CA ASN A 126 -7.57 -6.39 -3.56
C ASN A 126 -6.77 -5.86 -2.36
N LEU A 127 -5.78 -5.00 -2.60
CA LEU A 127 -5.02 -4.34 -1.53
C LEU A 127 -5.89 -3.38 -0.71
N GLU A 128 -6.74 -2.58 -1.36
CA GLU A 128 -7.65 -1.65 -0.69
C GLU A 128 -8.65 -2.38 0.22
N VAL A 129 -9.18 -3.52 -0.25
CA VAL A 129 -10.04 -4.39 0.58
C VAL A 129 -9.27 -4.91 1.79
N ALA A 130 -8.06 -5.45 1.60
CA ALA A 130 -7.25 -5.96 2.72
C ALA A 130 -6.87 -4.86 3.73
N ILE A 131 -6.63 -3.63 3.27
CA ILE A 131 -6.43 -2.45 4.14
C ILE A 131 -7.70 -2.17 4.93
N ALA A 132 -8.86 -2.08 4.27
CA ALA A 132 -10.14 -1.81 4.93
C ALA A 132 -10.49 -2.87 5.99
N GLU A 133 -10.30 -4.15 5.67
CA GLU A 133 -10.50 -5.26 6.61
C GLU A 133 -9.55 -5.17 7.81
N THR A 134 -8.28 -4.82 7.58
CA THR A 134 -7.31 -4.67 8.67
C THR A 134 -7.71 -3.55 9.61
N ARG A 135 -8.19 -2.43 9.08
CA ARG A 135 -8.66 -1.29 9.88
C ARG A 135 -9.90 -1.65 10.69
N ALA A 136 -10.89 -2.28 10.06
CA ALA A 136 -12.08 -2.77 10.75
C ALA A 136 -11.72 -3.75 11.87
N HIS A 137 -10.78 -4.67 11.60
CA HIS A 137 -10.29 -5.60 12.61
C HIS A 137 -9.68 -4.89 13.83
N LEU A 138 -8.88 -3.84 13.60
CA LEU A 138 -8.29 -3.03 14.67
C LEU A 138 -9.36 -2.27 15.47
N GLU A 139 -10.39 -1.73 14.82
CA GLU A 139 -11.53 -1.11 15.51
C GLU A 139 -12.27 -2.10 16.41
N GLU A 140 -12.51 -3.33 15.96
CA GLU A 140 -13.11 -4.35 16.81
C GLU A 140 -12.17 -4.81 17.93
N MET A 141 -10.86 -4.88 17.66
CA MET A 141 -9.85 -5.20 18.67
C MET A 141 -9.86 -4.15 19.78
N ASP A 142 -9.97 -2.86 19.45
CA ASP A 142 -10.05 -1.77 20.43
C ASP A 142 -11.18 -1.99 21.42
N ILE A 143 -12.37 -2.34 20.92
CA ILE A 143 -13.55 -2.62 21.77
C ILE A 143 -13.26 -3.79 22.71
N ARG A 144 -12.70 -4.88 22.20
CA ARG A 144 -12.41 -6.08 23.01
C ARG A 144 -11.32 -5.83 24.04
N VAL A 145 -10.26 -5.11 23.68
CA VAL A 145 -9.14 -4.77 24.57
C VAL A 145 -9.55 -3.76 25.63
N ALA A 146 -10.34 -2.75 25.27
CA ALA A 146 -10.90 -1.77 26.23
C ALA A 146 -11.77 -2.44 27.30
N GLY A 147 -12.46 -3.55 26.97
CA GLY A 147 -13.27 -4.30 27.91
C GLY A 147 -12.51 -5.02 29.03
N ILE A 148 -11.18 -5.20 28.88
CA ILE A 148 -10.36 -5.98 29.82
C ILE A 148 -9.08 -5.26 30.29
N THR A 149 -8.79 -4.09 29.73
CA THR A 149 -7.61 -3.27 30.07
C THR A 149 -7.99 -1.81 30.31
N SER A 150 -7.03 -0.97 30.68
CA SER A 150 -7.25 0.46 30.85
C SER A 150 -7.13 1.21 29.52
N GLU A 151 -7.73 2.39 29.43
CA GLU A 151 -7.56 3.28 28.27
C GLU A 151 -6.08 3.58 27.98
N LYS A 152 -5.27 3.79 29.03
CA LYS A 152 -3.82 4.00 28.91
C LYS A 152 -3.11 2.83 28.24
N PHE A 153 -3.50 1.59 28.57
CA PHE A 153 -2.96 0.38 27.95
C PHE A 153 -3.36 0.31 26.47
N LEU A 154 -4.63 0.60 26.16
CA LEU A 154 -5.09 0.59 24.78
C LEU A 154 -4.33 1.61 23.93
N THR A 155 -4.17 2.84 24.41
CA THR A 155 -3.41 3.88 23.71
C THR A 155 -1.94 3.51 23.52
N SER A 156 -1.31 2.84 24.50
CA SER A 156 0.11 2.49 24.40
C SER A 156 0.43 1.41 23.38
N ILE A 157 -0.58 0.67 22.89
CA ILE A 157 -0.40 -0.33 21.82
C ILE A 157 -0.14 0.34 20.46
N TYR A 158 -0.67 1.55 20.26
CA TYR A 158 -0.61 2.22 18.97
C TYR A 158 0.70 3.02 18.83
N PRO A 159 1.50 2.76 17.79
CA PRO A 159 2.73 3.51 17.56
C PRO A 159 2.41 4.95 17.15
N PRO A 160 3.25 5.93 17.54
CA PRO A 160 3.04 7.34 17.17
C PRO A 160 3.19 7.55 15.66
N LEU A 161 2.33 8.39 15.09
CA LEU A 161 2.35 8.74 13.67
C LEU A 161 3.14 10.03 13.44
N VAL A 162 4.48 9.93 13.32
CA VAL A 162 5.36 11.08 13.07
C VAL A 162 6.37 10.78 11.98
N VAL A 163 6.83 11.82 11.29
CA VAL A 163 7.65 11.77 10.06
C VAL A 163 9.09 11.26 10.29
N ASP A 164 9.57 11.20 11.53
CA ASP A 164 10.95 10.82 11.80
C ASP A 164 11.27 9.35 11.54
N ARG A 165 12.52 9.12 11.12
CA ARG A 165 13.12 7.93 10.45
C ARG A 165 12.90 6.54 11.10
N SER A 166 12.18 6.45 12.21
CA SER A 166 11.90 5.21 12.93
C SER A 166 10.41 5.00 13.27
N ARG A 167 9.48 5.80 12.74
CA ARG A 167 8.04 5.75 13.08
C ARG A 167 7.15 5.79 11.82
N VAL A 168 5.91 5.34 11.94
CA VAL A 168 4.97 5.19 10.81
C VAL A 168 4.38 6.56 10.42
N ALA A 169 4.90 7.20 9.37
CA ALA A 169 4.38 8.47 8.88
C ALA A 169 2.98 8.35 8.24
N ASP A 170 2.11 9.34 8.49
CA ASP A 170 0.68 9.35 8.13
C ASP A 170 0.33 9.90 6.74
N ASP A 171 1.29 10.50 6.05
CA ASP A 171 1.00 11.22 4.80
C ASP A 171 0.40 10.30 3.74
N PRO A 172 -0.63 10.70 2.96
CA PRO A 172 -1.09 9.88 1.85
C PRO A 172 0.07 9.59 0.89
N ASP A 173 0.12 8.39 0.31
CA ASP A 173 1.11 8.12 -0.74
C ASP A 173 0.71 8.90 -1.99
N ASP A 174 1.66 9.56 -2.65
CA ASP A 174 1.40 10.13 -3.96
C ASP A 174 1.08 8.96 -4.89
N ASP A 175 -0.19 8.87 -5.29
CA ASP A 175 -0.68 7.80 -6.14
C ASP A 175 0.00 7.94 -7.51
N ASP A 176 1.06 7.15 -7.68
CA ASP A 176 1.89 7.01 -8.88
C ASP A 176 1.07 6.57 -10.13
N ASP A 177 -0.23 6.33 -9.94
CA ASP A 177 -1.27 5.98 -10.91
C ASP A 177 -1.70 7.15 -11.80
N ALA A 178 -1.27 8.38 -11.52
CA ALA A 178 -1.36 9.48 -12.47
C ALA A 178 -0.51 9.15 -13.70
N SER A 179 -1.10 8.45 -14.66
CA SER A 179 -0.62 8.43 -16.03
C SER A 179 -0.54 9.88 -16.47
N GLY A 180 0.67 10.45 -16.43
CA GLY A 180 0.94 11.78 -16.93
C GLY A 180 0.57 11.86 -18.40
N TYR A 181 -0.67 12.26 -18.64
CA TYR A 181 -1.22 12.80 -19.87
C TYR A 181 -2.43 13.63 -19.45
N GLU A 182 -2.17 14.77 -18.82
CA GLU A 182 -2.99 15.94 -19.13
C GLU A 182 -2.67 16.25 -20.60
N CYS A 183 -3.49 15.73 -21.51
CA CYS A 183 -3.61 16.31 -22.84
C CYS A 183 -4.20 17.70 -22.66
N GLU A 184 -3.36 18.67 -22.31
CA GLU A 184 -3.68 20.07 -22.47
C GLU A 184 -3.89 20.35 -23.97
N GLY A 185 -5.16 20.47 -24.35
CA GLY A 185 -5.62 21.37 -25.40
C GLY A 185 -5.02 21.21 -26.79
N LEU A 186 -5.49 20.22 -27.54
CA LEU A 186 -5.65 20.37 -28.99
C LEU A 186 -7.13 20.27 -29.34
N THR A 187 -7.83 21.39 -29.21
CA THR A 187 -9.05 21.64 -29.99
C THR A 187 -8.67 22.39 -31.27
N PRO A 188 -9.32 22.08 -32.41
CA PRO A 188 -8.96 22.57 -33.74
C PRO A 188 -9.13 24.07 -33.93
#